data_AF-A0AAW2JH41-F1
#
_entry.id   AF-A0AAW2JH41-F1
#
_cell.length_a   1.000
_cell.length_b   1.000
_cell.length_c   1.000
_cell.angle_alpha   90.00
_cell.angle_beta   90.00
_cell.angle_gamma   90.00
#
_symmetry.space_group_name_H-M   'P 1'
#
loop_
_entity.id
_entity.type
_entity.pdbx_description
1 polymer ?
#
loop_
_entity_poly.entity_id
_entity_poly.type
_entity_poly.pdbx_seq_one_letter_code
_entity_poly.pdbx_strand_id
1 'polypeptide(L)'
;LDYENQGYIIDKPLPQTLPDGSSSEERETFKRWHADHRKVQSIILASMSNDVQKQYDRLDDVASILQRMKEVYSIPDRHTRYVATKELFRDKMIEGSSVQEHGVKMLSLVEKLEDLKAGLDNDTFIDLILQSLPPSCDPFIVNFNMNGLEKCINELINMLVQYEATIKKFAVGIDRRGFNL
;
A
#
# COMPACT_ATOMS: atom_id res chain seq x y z
N LEU A 1 -12.15 -27.63 -1.19
CA LEU A 1 -13.12 -26.75 -1.89
C LEU A 1 -12.31 -25.99 -2.91
N ASP A 2 -12.52 -26.31 -4.17
CA ASP A 2 -11.82 -25.72 -5.31
C ASP A 2 -12.43 -24.33 -5.59
N TYR A 3 -11.70 -23.26 -5.25
CA TYR A 3 -12.18 -21.87 -5.26
C TYR A 3 -11.81 -21.11 -6.54
N GLU A 4 -11.16 -21.75 -7.52
CA GLU A 4 -10.46 -21.05 -8.59
C GLU A 4 -11.33 -20.39 -9.67
N ASN A 5 -12.66 -20.41 -9.59
CA ASN A 5 -13.47 -20.01 -10.75
C ASN A 5 -14.74 -19.18 -10.45
N GLN A 6 -14.81 -18.47 -9.32
CA GLN A 6 -16.00 -17.65 -8.96
C GLN A 6 -15.71 -16.14 -8.81
N GLY A 7 -14.47 -15.68 -9.07
CA GLY A 7 -14.10 -14.25 -8.98
C GLY A 7 -14.96 -13.35 -9.87
N TYR A 8 -15.45 -13.89 -10.99
CA TYR A 8 -16.33 -13.19 -11.93
C TYR A 8 -17.64 -12.68 -11.29
N ILE A 9 -18.09 -13.26 -10.16
CA ILE A 9 -19.29 -12.83 -9.43
C ILE A 9 -19.10 -11.47 -8.77
N ILE A 10 -17.86 -11.14 -8.40
CA ILE A 10 -17.51 -9.87 -7.75
C ILE A 10 -17.29 -8.78 -8.81
N ASP A 11 -16.67 -9.16 -9.95
CA ASP A 11 -16.25 -8.22 -10.98
C ASP A 11 -17.36 -7.84 -11.97
N LYS A 12 -18.42 -8.65 -12.07
CA LYS A 12 -19.49 -8.48 -13.06
C LYS A 12 -20.86 -8.35 -12.40
N PRO A 13 -21.74 -7.47 -12.92
CA PRO A 13 -23.07 -7.29 -12.37
C PRO A 13 -23.91 -8.56 -12.51
N LEU A 14 -24.78 -8.82 -11.52
CA LEU A 14 -25.70 -9.94 -11.55
C LEU A 14 -26.64 -9.83 -12.78
N PRO A 15 -26.65 -10.82 -13.70
CA PRO A 15 -27.58 -10.83 -14.81
C PRO A 15 -29.03 -10.88 -14.30
N GLN A 16 -29.87 -9.92 -14.67
CA GLN A 16 -31.24 -9.84 -14.15
C GLN A 16 -32.27 -10.59 -14.99
N THR A 17 -32.03 -10.77 -16.29
CA THR A 17 -33.00 -11.39 -17.21
C THR A 17 -32.30 -12.26 -18.26
N LEU A 18 -33.02 -13.30 -18.70
CA LEU A 18 -32.68 -14.13 -19.85
C LEU A 18 -33.58 -13.71 -21.03
N PRO A 19 -33.03 -13.37 -22.21
CA PRO A 19 -33.84 -13.03 -23.39
C PRO A 19 -34.75 -14.18 -23.85
N ASP A 20 -35.93 -13.84 -24.37
CA ASP A 20 -36.82 -14.82 -24.99
C ASP A 20 -36.14 -15.44 -26.22
N GLY A 21 -36.08 -16.78 -26.25
CA GLY A 21 -35.34 -17.53 -27.28
C GLY A 21 -33.94 -17.98 -26.88
N SER A 22 -33.50 -17.70 -25.64
CA SER A 22 -32.20 -18.18 -25.11
C SER A 22 -32.05 -19.70 -25.25
N SER A 23 -30.88 -20.12 -25.74
CA SER A 23 -30.47 -21.51 -25.91
C SER A 23 -30.42 -22.27 -24.57
N SER A 24 -30.36 -23.61 -24.64
CA SER A 24 -30.20 -24.43 -23.44
C SER A 24 -28.90 -24.11 -22.70
N GLU A 25 -27.82 -23.80 -23.42
CA GLU A 25 -26.51 -23.51 -22.84
C GLU A 25 -26.49 -22.16 -22.10
N GLU A 26 -27.13 -21.13 -22.67
CA GLU A 26 -27.28 -19.81 -22.03
C GLU A 26 -28.13 -19.91 -20.75
N ARG A 27 -29.20 -20.72 -20.78
CA ARG A 27 -30.04 -20.97 -19.59
C ARG A 27 -29.28 -21.67 -18.47
N GLU A 28 -28.45 -22.67 -18.80
CA GLU A 28 -27.63 -23.37 -17.80
C GLU A 28 -26.52 -22.46 -17.25
N THR A 29 -25.90 -21.64 -18.09
CA THR A 29 -24.92 -20.63 -17.67
C THR A 29 -25.53 -19.63 -16.70
N PHE A 30 -26.73 -19.13 -17.00
CA PHE A 30 -27.46 -18.21 -16.13
C PHE A 30 -27.81 -18.86 -14.78
N LYS A 31 -28.33 -20.09 -14.77
CA LYS A 31 -28.62 -20.82 -13.52
C LYS A 31 -27.36 -21.02 -12.68
N ARG A 32 -26.26 -21.41 -13.32
CA ARG A 32 -24.96 -21.60 -12.67
C ARG A 32 -24.47 -20.30 -12.03
N TRP A 33 -24.56 -19.19 -12.76
CA TRP A 33 -24.21 -17.87 -12.22
C TRP A 33 -25.01 -17.53 -10.97
N HIS A 34 -26.33 -17.70 -10.98
CA HIS A 34 -27.17 -17.43 -9.81
C HIS A 34 -26.87 -18.37 -8.63
N ALA A 35 -26.53 -19.63 -8.90
CA ALA A 35 -26.11 -20.56 -7.86
C ALA A 35 -24.76 -20.15 -7.24
N ASP A 36 -23.79 -19.77 -8.08
CA ASP A 36 -22.49 -19.28 -7.66
C ASP A 36 -22.62 -17.97 -6.87
N HIS A 37 -23.50 -17.06 -7.31
CA HIS A 37 -23.80 -15.81 -6.61
C HIS A 37 -24.35 -16.04 -5.20
N ARG A 38 -25.38 -16.90 -5.05
CA ARG A 38 -25.94 -17.27 -3.74
C ARG A 38 -24.90 -17.91 -2.83
N LYS A 39 -24.02 -18.74 -3.41
CA LYS A 39 -22.94 -19.38 -2.65
C LYS A 39 -21.96 -18.33 -2.12
N VAL A 40 -21.49 -17.41 -2.98
CA VAL A 40 -20.58 -16.32 -2.57
C VAL A 40 -21.24 -15.43 -1.52
N GLN A 41 -22.50 -15.06 -1.72
CA GLN A 41 -23.28 -14.29 -0.73
C GLN A 41 -23.36 -15.01 0.61
N SER A 42 -23.69 -16.30 0.61
CA SER A 42 -23.75 -17.11 1.84
C SER A 42 -22.40 -17.21 2.53
N ILE A 43 -21.30 -17.32 1.79
CA ILE A 43 -19.94 -17.35 2.35
C ILE A 43 -19.61 -16.00 3.01
N ILE A 44 -19.88 -14.90 2.33
CA ILE A 44 -19.65 -13.55 2.86
C ILE A 44 -20.45 -13.35 4.14
N LEU A 45 -21.76 -13.64 4.14
CA LEU A 45 -22.61 -13.48 5.32
C LEU A 45 -22.20 -14.41 6.48
N ALA A 46 -21.86 -15.67 6.20
CA ALA A 46 -21.42 -16.61 7.22
C ALA A 46 -20.04 -16.28 7.82
N SER A 47 -19.22 -15.48 7.11
CA SER A 47 -17.95 -14.99 7.64
C SER A 47 -18.10 -13.84 8.63
N MET A 48 -19.30 -13.25 8.73
CA MET A 48 -19.61 -12.16 9.64
C MET A 48 -20.06 -12.66 11.01
N SER A 49 -19.93 -11.81 12.03
CA SER A 49 -20.61 -12.05 13.30
C SER A 49 -22.12 -11.85 13.16
N ASN A 50 -22.92 -12.53 14.00
CA ASN A 50 -24.38 -12.49 13.93
C ASN A 50 -24.98 -11.06 13.95
N ASP A 51 -24.37 -10.13 14.68
CA ASP A 51 -24.85 -8.75 14.79
C ASP A 51 -24.54 -7.91 13.55
N VAL A 52 -23.47 -8.24 12.84
CA VAL A 52 -23.12 -7.63 11.55
C VAL A 52 -23.99 -8.26 10.47
N GLN A 53 -24.08 -9.59 10.40
CA GLN A 53 -24.87 -10.31 9.41
C GLN A 53 -26.32 -9.79 9.30
N LYS A 54 -27.00 -9.59 10.44
CA LYS A 54 -28.37 -9.03 10.49
C LYS A 54 -28.54 -7.67 9.81
N GLN A 55 -27.47 -6.89 9.67
CA GLN A 55 -27.49 -5.59 9.00
C GLN A 55 -27.44 -5.72 7.46
N TYR A 56 -26.95 -6.86 6.96
CA TYR A 56 -26.75 -7.15 5.53
C TYR A 56 -27.72 -8.22 4.98
N ASP A 57 -28.47 -8.93 5.83
CA ASP A 57 -29.45 -9.97 5.44
C ASP A 57 -30.57 -9.49 4.48
N ARG A 58 -30.77 -8.18 4.35
CA ARG A 58 -31.77 -7.57 3.44
C ARG A 58 -31.19 -7.13 2.09
N LEU A 59 -29.89 -7.33 1.85
CA LEU A 59 -29.26 -6.95 0.58
C LEU A 59 -29.28 -8.16 -0.36
N ASP A 60 -29.87 -7.96 -1.54
CA ASP A 60 -30.18 -9.03 -2.48
C ASP A 60 -28.97 -9.50 -3.31
N ASP A 61 -27.89 -8.70 -3.37
CA ASP A 61 -26.72 -9.02 -4.18
C ASP A 61 -25.37 -8.75 -3.49
N VAL A 62 -24.36 -9.51 -3.91
CA VAL A 62 -22.97 -9.43 -3.42
C VAL A 62 -22.36 -8.04 -3.60
N ALA A 63 -22.64 -7.34 -4.70
CA ALA A 63 -22.04 -6.03 -4.95
C ALA A 63 -22.58 -4.98 -3.96
N SER A 64 -23.88 -5.01 -3.66
CA SER A 64 -24.50 -4.16 -2.63
C SER A 64 -23.92 -4.43 -1.24
N ILE A 65 -23.67 -5.70 -0.89
CA ILE A 65 -23.04 -6.07 0.39
C ILE A 65 -21.62 -5.48 0.47
N LEU A 66 -20.80 -5.71 -0.57
CA LEU A 66 -19.43 -5.22 -0.62
C LEU A 66 -19.36 -3.69 -0.63
N GLN A 67 -20.26 -3.01 -1.35
CA GLN A 67 -20.32 -1.56 -1.36
C GLN A 67 -20.65 -1.00 0.02
N ARG A 68 -21.68 -1.54 0.69
CA ARG A 68 -22.05 -1.07 2.03
C ARG A 68 -20.95 -1.37 3.06
N MET A 69 -20.29 -2.52 2.96
CA MET A 69 -19.11 -2.82 3.78
C MET A 69 -18.01 -1.79 3.56
N LYS A 70 -17.75 -1.41 2.29
CA LYS A 70 -16.81 -0.34 1.97
C LYS A 70 -17.25 0.97 2.62
N GLU A 71 -18.51 1.37 2.54
CA GLU A 71 -18.99 2.62 3.15
C GLU A 71 -18.89 2.63 4.68
N VAL A 72 -19.19 1.51 5.34
CA VAL A 72 -19.21 1.41 6.80
C VAL A 72 -17.82 1.21 7.40
N TYR A 73 -16.96 0.44 6.73
CA TYR A 73 -15.67 0.00 7.29
C TYR A 73 -14.44 0.60 6.59
N SER A 74 -14.60 1.33 5.48
CA SER A 74 -13.46 2.04 4.90
C SER A 74 -13.03 3.16 5.83
N ILE A 75 -11.72 3.23 6.05
CA ILE A 75 -11.11 4.41 6.64
C ILE A 75 -11.23 5.52 5.59
N PRO A 76 -11.81 6.69 5.93
CA PRO A 76 -11.93 7.78 4.96
C PRO A 76 -10.58 8.19 4.43
N ASP A 77 -10.46 8.42 3.12
CA ASP A 77 -9.21 8.84 2.45
C ASP A 77 -8.58 10.06 3.13
N ARG A 78 -9.42 10.99 3.64
CA ARG A 78 -8.96 12.14 4.42
C ARG A 78 -8.21 11.73 5.69
N HIS A 79 -8.72 10.75 6.43
CA HIS A 79 -8.07 10.24 7.64
C HIS A 79 -6.79 9.48 7.28
N THR A 80 -6.85 8.60 6.28
CA THR A 80 -5.68 7.85 5.80
C THR A 80 -4.56 8.77 5.36
N ARG A 81 -4.88 9.80 4.58
CA ARG A 81 -3.94 10.84 4.16
C ARG A 81 -3.37 11.60 5.35
N TYR A 82 -4.21 12.03 6.30
CA TYR A 82 -3.74 12.72 7.51
C TYR A 82 -2.72 11.87 8.30
N VAL A 83 -2.98 10.57 8.48
CA VAL A 83 -2.05 9.68 9.18
C VAL A 83 -0.74 9.54 8.41
N ALA A 84 -0.78 9.29 7.10
CA ALA A 84 0.42 9.15 6.28
C ALA A 84 1.25 10.44 6.24
N THR A 85 0.62 11.60 6.06
CA THR A 85 1.30 12.90 6.12
C THR A 85 1.90 13.14 7.50
N LYS A 86 1.16 12.85 8.58
CA LYS A 86 1.69 13.01 9.95
C LYS A 86 2.92 12.14 10.18
N GLU A 87 2.91 10.91 9.70
CA GLU A 87 4.04 9.99 9.82
C GLU A 87 5.23 10.49 9.01
N LEU A 88 5.05 10.78 7.72
CA LEU A 88 6.10 11.29 6.84
C LEU A 88 6.82 12.53 7.40
N PHE A 89 6.06 13.48 7.96
CA PHE A 89 6.62 14.75 8.47
C PHE A 89 7.32 14.60 9.83
N ARG A 90 6.98 13.55 10.60
CA ARG A 90 7.49 13.38 11.96
C ARG A 90 8.52 12.28 12.09
N ASP A 91 8.62 11.40 11.10
CA ASP A 91 9.55 10.28 11.16
C ASP A 91 10.99 10.79 11.12
N LYS A 92 11.78 10.30 12.07
CA LYS A 92 13.21 10.61 12.19
C LYS A 92 13.94 9.28 12.30
N MET A 93 14.89 9.09 11.40
CA MET A 93 15.76 7.93 11.43
C MET A 93 16.66 8.00 12.67
N ILE A 94 16.83 6.85 13.31
CA ILE A 94 17.66 6.74 14.52
C ILE A 94 19.13 6.65 14.10
N GLU A 95 20.01 7.33 14.84
CA GLU A 95 21.45 7.28 14.63
C GLU A 95 21.96 5.83 14.62
N GLY A 96 22.65 5.42 13.55
CA GLY A 96 23.19 4.07 13.38
C GLY A 96 22.18 2.98 13.00
N SER A 97 20.89 3.28 12.82
CA SER A 97 19.91 2.31 12.30
C SER A 97 20.09 2.07 10.79
N SER A 98 19.35 1.10 10.24
CA SER A 98 19.44 0.78 8.81
C SER A 98 18.86 1.90 7.93
N VAL A 99 19.72 2.50 7.10
CA VAL A 99 19.31 3.48 6.07
C VAL A 99 18.31 2.86 5.08
N GLN A 100 18.52 1.59 4.71
CA GLN A 100 17.66 0.90 3.75
C GLN A 100 16.23 0.72 4.30
N GLU A 101 16.10 0.29 5.56
CA GLU A 101 14.79 0.09 6.19
C GLU A 101 14.03 1.42 6.31
N HIS A 102 14.73 2.48 6.73
CA HIS A 102 14.15 3.82 6.81
C HIS A 102 13.72 4.33 5.42
N GLY A 103 14.58 4.17 4.40
CA GLY A 103 14.28 4.56 3.03
C GLY A 103 13.05 3.85 2.46
N VAL A 104 12.93 2.53 2.65
CA VAL A 104 11.75 1.76 2.20
C VAL A 104 10.48 2.22 2.93
N LYS A 105 10.55 2.50 4.23
CA LYS A 105 9.41 3.04 4.98
C LYS A 105 8.98 4.39 4.40
N MET A 106 9.91 5.31 4.17
CA MET A 106 9.61 6.63 3.61
C MET A 106 9.02 6.52 2.20
N LEU A 107 9.58 5.67 1.33
CA LEU A 107 9.02 5.41 -0.01
C LEU A 107 7.57 4.93 0.07
N SER A 108 7.27 3.98 0.97
CA SER A 108 5.90 3.47 1.14
C SER A 108 4.89 4.54 1.57
N LEU A 109 5.34 5.54 2.35
CA LEU A 109 4.51 6.68 2.75
C LEU A 109 4.28 7.63 1.57
N VAL A 110 5.29 7.81 0.72
CA VAL A 110 5.17 8.63 -0.49
C VAL A 110 4.20 8.00 -1.48
N GLU A 111 4.39 6.73 -1.84
CA GLU A 111 3.49 6.01 -2.77
C GLU A 111 2.03 6.06 -2.27
N LYS A 112 1.83 5.86 -0.96
CA LYS A 112 0.51 5.98 -0.34
C LYS A 112 -0.10 7.39 -0.47
N LEU A 113 0.71 8.44 -0.38
CA LEU A 113 0.24 9.82 -0.54
C LEU A 113 -0.02 10.19 -2.00
N GLU A 114 0.72 9.60 -2.94
CA GLU A 114 0.47 9.71 -4.38
C GLU A 114 -0.85 9.04 -4.77
N ASP A 115 -1.10 7.83 -4.29
CA ASP A 115 -2.37 7.11 -4.47
C ASP A 115 -3.58 7.91 -3.95
N LEU A 116 -3.39 8.60 -2.82
CA LEU A 116 -4.38 9.48 -2.21
C LEU A 116 -4.43 10.89 -2.83
N LYS A 117 -3.65 11.15 -3.89
CA LYS A 117 -3.56 12.43 -4.61
C LYS A 117 -3.34 13.60 -3.65
N ALA A 118 -2.38 13.43 -2.73
CA ALA A 118 -2.08 14.42 -1.69
C ALA A 118 -1.61 15.78 -2.25
N GLY A 119 -1.07 15.80 -3.48
CA GLY A 119 -0.67 17.03 -4.18
C GLY A 119 0.69 17.59 -3.75
N LEU A 120 1.55 16.76 -3.17
CA LEU A 120 2.95 17.09 -2.91
C LEU A 120 3.79 16.72 -4.14
N ASP A 121 4.77 17.55 -4.47
CA ASP A 121 5.72 17.25 -5.54
C ASP A 121 6.87 16.36 -5.05
N ASN A 122 7.60 15.77 -6.00
CA ASN A 122 8.73 14.88 -5.74
C ASN A 122 9.85 15.57 -4.95
N ASP A 123 10.09 16.87 -5.19
CA ASP A 123 11.12 17.63 -4.50
C ASP A 123 10.79 17.80 -3.01
N THR A 124 9.52 18.07 -2.69
CA THR A 124 9.03 18.12 -1.30
C THR A 124 9.22 16.77 -0.61
N PHE A 125 8.98 15.65 -1.29
CA PHE A 125 9.22 14.33 -0.73
C PHE A 125 10.70 14.08 -0.47
N ILE A 126 11.58 14.45 -1.41
CA ILE A 126 13.03 14.38 -1.25
C ILE A 126 13.48 15.20 -0.04
N ASP A 127 13.03 16.44 0.07
CA ASP A 127 13.37 17.32 1.19
C ASP A 127 12.95 16.73 2.53
N LEU A 128 11.75 16.14 2.61
CA LEU A 128 11.26 15.48 3.83
C LEU A 128 12.08 14.24 4.17
N ILE A 129 12.50 13.46 3.18
CA ILE A 129 13.38 12.31 3.39
C ILE A 129 14.74 12.79 3.90
N LEU A 130 15.37 13.78 3.27
CA LEU A 130 16.65 14.33 3.72
C LEU A 130 16.56 14.90 5.14
N GLN A 131 15.48 15.62 5.47
CA GLN A 131 15.24 16.14 6.82
C GLN A 131 14.99 15.05 7.87
N SER A 132 14.60 13.84 7.46
CA SER A 132 14.38 12.71 8.36
C SER A 132 15.67 12.00 8.79
N LEU A 133 16.77 12.23 8.07
CA LEU A 133 18.04 11.56 8.31
C LEU A 133 18.73 12.04 9.60
N PRO A 134 19.58 11.20 10.21
CA PRO A 134 20.34 11.59 11.38
C PRO A 134 21.52 12.53 11.02
N PRO A 135 22.09 13.28 11.97
CA PRO A 135 23.21 14.20 11.71
C PRO A 135 24.45 13.57 11.07
N SER A 136 24.68 12.27 11.28
CA SER A 136 25.78 11.57 10.59
C SER A 136 25.66 11.55 9.06
N CYS A 137 24.49 11.84 8.53
CA CYS A 137 24.22 11.96 7.10
C CYS A 137 24.38 13.40 6.56
N ASP A 138 24.71 14.39 7.38
CA ASP A 138 24.91 15.79 6.94
C ASP A 138 25.89 15.93 5.75
N PRO A 139 27.05 15.22 5.71
CA PRO A 139 27.95 15.31 4.56
C PRO A 139 27.32 14.82 3.26
N PHE A 140 26.43 13.82 3.33
CA PHE A 140 25.65 13.37 2.18
C PHE A 140 24.67 14.44 1.73
N ILE A 141 23.92 15.06 2.66
CA ILE A 141 22.91 16.08 2.36
C ILE A 141 23.54 17.29 1.66
N VAL A 142 24.66 17.79 2.19
CA VAL A 142 25.40 18.91 1.58
C VAL A 142 25.84 18.57 0.16
N ASN A 143 26.41 17.38 -0.04
CA ASN A 143 26.84 16.94 -1.36
C ASN A 143 25.66 16.72 -2.32
N PHE A 144 24.55 16.15 -1.85
CA PHE A 144 23.34 15.95 -2.64
C PHE A 144 22.81 17.29 -3.17
N ASN A 145 22.66 18.28 -2.28
CA ASN A 145 22.17 19.62 -2.62
C ASN A 145 23.08 20.37 -3.61
N MET A 146 24.40 20.13 -3.56
CA MET A 146 25.35 20.78 -4.48
C MET A 146 25.36 20.17 -5.88
N ASN A 147 25.00 18.90 -6.04
CA ASN A 147 25.13 18.21 -7.32
C ASN A 147 23.99 18.52 -8.32
N GLY A 148 22.90 19.16 -7.88
CA GLY A 148 21.84 19.66 -8.78
C GLY A 148 21.21 18.62 -9.70
N LEU A 149 21.26 17.34 -9.32
CA LEU A 149 20.74 16.24 -10.12
C LEU A 149 19.24 16.09 -9.85
N GLU A 150 18.41 16.14 -10.89
CA GLU A 150 17.06 15.60 -10.82
C GLU A 150 17.15 14.11 -10.50
N LYS A 151 16.53 13.69 -9.40
CA LYS A 151 16.51 12.30 -8.97
C LYS A 151 15.14 11.91 -8.48
N CYS A 152 14.79 10.65 -8.70
CA CYS A 152 13.62 10.06 -8.05
C CYS A 152 13.99 9.54 -6.65
N ILE A 153 12.98 9.33 -5.81
CA ILE A 153 13.15 8.85 -4.43
C ILE A 153 13.91 7.51 -4.36
N ASN A 154 13.68 6.61 -5.32
CA ASN A 154 14.40 5.33 -5.40
C ASN A 154 15.91 5.52 -5.57
N GLU A 155 16.32 6.48 -6.40
CA GLU A 155 17.74 6.81 -6.60
C GLU A 155 18.33 7.45 -5.35
N LEU A 156 17.59 8.34 -4.68
CA LEU A 156 17.99 8.91 -3.39
C LEU A 156 18.30 7.81 -2.36
N ILE A 157 17.39 6.87 -2.18
CA ILE A 157 17.55 5.76 -1.22
C ILE A 157 18.77 4.91 -1.59
N ASN A 158 18.94 4.55 -2.87
CA ASN A 158 20.08 3.77 -3.32
C ASN A 158 21.42 4.45 -3.04
N MET A 159 21.51 5.77 -3.26
CA MET A 159 22.73 6.52 -2.94
C MET A 159 22.99 6.60 -1.45
N LEU A 160 21.96 6.79 -0.64
CA LEU A 160 22.08 6.79 0.82
C LEU A 160 22.61 5.45 1.34
N VAL A 161 22.11 4.34 0.79
CA VAL A 161 22.58 2.98 1.13
C VAL A 161 24.06 2.80 0.74
N GLN A 162 24.48 3.28 -0.44
CA GLN A 162 25.89 3.24 -0.86
C GLN A 162 26.79 4.09 0.03
N TYR A 163 26.30 5.26 0.44
CA TYR A 163 26.99 6.16 1.38
C TYR A 163 27.20 5.48 2.73
N GLU A 164 26.16 4.87 3.29
CA GLU A 164 26.22 4.13 4.56
C GLU A 164 27.26 2.99 4.51
N ALA A 165 27.24 2.19 3.44
CA ALA A 165 28.20 1.10 3.24
C ALA A 165 29.65 1.61 3.16
N THR A 166 29.84 2.77 2.54
CA THR A 166 31.15 3.42 2.42
C THR A 166 31.68 3.89 3.78
N ILE A 167 30.85 4.54 4.59
CA ILE A 167 31.24 4.98 5.95
C ILE A 167 31.58 3.79 6.84
N LYS A 168 30.74 2.74 6.84
CA LYS A 168 30.98 1.52 7.63
C LYS A 168 32.32 0.88 7.29
N LYS A 169 32.71 0.86 6.00
CA LYS A 169 34.02 0.36 5.55
C LYS A 169 35.18 1.19 6.10
N PHE A 170 35.06 2.51 6.12
CA PHE A 170 36.10 3.39 6.67
C PHE A 170 36.24 3.24 8.20
N ALA A 171 35.14 3.09 8.93
CA ALA A 171 35.15 2.86 10.38
C ALA A 171 35.89 1.55 10.74
N VAL A 172 35.59 0.45 10.05
CA VAL A 172 36.26 -0.86 10.26
C VAL A 172 37.75 -0.81 9.89
N GLY A 173 38.13 0.01 8.90
CA GLY A 173 39.53 0.17 8.49
C GLY A 173 40.38 1.03 9.44
N ILE A 174 39.77 1.83 10.30
CA ILE A 174 40.48 2.61 11.34
C ILE A 174 40.74 1.74 12.57
N ASP A 175 39.76 0.95 13.00
CA ASP A 175 39.87 0.05 14.16
C ASP A 175 41.01 -0.98 13.99
N ARG A 176 41.16 -1.55 12.78
CA ARG A 176 42.26 -2.48 12.45
C ARG A 176 43.66 -1.86 12.44
N ARG A 177 43.77 -0.53 12.40
CA ARG A 177 45.05 0.21 12.42
C ARG A 177 45.41 0.75 13.83
N GLY A 178 44.51 0.59 14.81
CA GLY A 178 44.61 1.19 16.14
C GLY A 178 45.29 0.36 17.24
N PHE A 179 45.77 -0.86 16.96
CA PHE A 179 46.46 -1.71 17.94
C PHE A 179 47.73 -2.32 17.35
N ASN A 180 48.79 -1.51 17.28
CA ASN A 180 50.18 -1.94 17.18
C ASN A 180 51.07 -0.79 17.69
N LEU A 181 51.07 -0.56 19.01
CA LEU A 181 52.10 0.16 19.75
C LEU A 181 52.34 -0.59 21.06
#